data_AF-A0A962QVQ6-F1
#
_entry.id   AF-A0A962QVQ6-F1
#
_cell.length_a   1.000
_cell.length_b   1.000
_cell.length_c   1.000
_cell.angle_alpha   90.00
_cell.angle_beta   90.00
_cell.angle_gamma   90.00
#
_symmetry.space_group_name_H-M   'P 1'
#
loop_
_entity.id
_entity.type
_entity.pdbx_description
1 polymer ?
#
loop_
_entity_poly.entity_id
_entity_poly.type
_entity_poly.pdbx_seq_one_letter_code
_entity_poly.pdbx_strand_id
1 'polypeptide(L)'
;PVASDRASPVTGKTVAETYEIVRRALPSVADFQAFMSSHQMAATQLAAAYCDAMVQDNALRRAIIPAAFDFDAPVADPGINWRQQVAAPLVDRALNSGLLSDADRARMLDEVELLITDDRDLKPYVFRNGNWVSDPDPAAHTKRDGLIYCENNAVCPPSRTADVVKAACTAVFGSAVVLMQ
;
A
#
# COMPACT_ATOMS: atom_id res chain seq x y z
N PRO A 1 5.96 -13.95 -10.79
CA PRO A 1 5.32 -12.62 -10.91
C PRO A 1 6.22 -11.51 -11.52
N VAL A 2 7.40 -11.84 -12.05
CA VAL A 2 8.20 -10.95 -12.92
C VAL A 2 7.61 -10.86 -14.35
N ALA A 3 6.49 -11.54 -14.59
CA ALA A 3 5.92 -11.79 -15.92
C ALA A 3 4.78 -10.83 -16.32
N SER A 4 4.59 -9.73 -15.58
CA SER A 4 3.64 -8.71 -16.01
C SER A 4 4.34 -7.72 -16.94
N ASP A 5 3.90 -7.71 -18.21
CA ASP A 5 4.39 -6.78 -19.24
C ASP A 5 3.76 -5.38 -19.13
N ARG A 6 2.92 -5.13 -18.11
CA ARG A 6 2.28 -3.82 -17.90
C ARG A 6 3.19 -2.91 -17.09
N ALA A 7 3.34 -1.68 -17.56
CA ALA A 7 4.03 -0.62 -16.83
C ALA A 7 3.16 -0.10 -15.69
N SER A 8 3.75 0.06 -14.51
CA SER A 8 3.06 0.64 -13.37
C SER A 8 2.87 2.15 -13.55
N PRO A 9 1.67 2.71 -13.31
CA PRO A 9 1.46 4.16 -13.29
C PRO A 9 2.30 4.88 -12.21
N VAL A 10 2.74 4.16 -11.18
CA VAL A 10 3.55 4.73 -10.08
C VAL A 10 5.02 4.89 -10.49
N THR A 11 5.60 3.89 -11.15
CA THR A 11 7.03 3.90 -11.51
C THR A 11 7.30 4.23 -12.98
N GLY A 12 6.26 4.18 -13.83
CA GLY A 12 6.36 4.25 -15.29
C GLY A 12 7.08 3.07 -15.93
N LYS A 13 7.32 1.97 -15.19
CA LYS A 13 8.11 0.81 -15.62
C LYS A 13 7.41 -0.50 -15.28
N THR A 14 7.74 -1.56 -16.01
CA THR A 14 7.32 -2.93 -15.67
C THR A 14 8.00 -3.42 -14.39
N VAL A 15 7.48 -4.52 -13.82
CA VAL A 15 8.10 -5.18 -12.66
C VAL A 15 9.52 -5.63 -12.99
N ALA A 16 9.75 -6.20 -14.19
CA ALA A 16 11.06 -6.66 -14.62
C ALA A 16 12.07 -5.51 -14.78
N GLU A 17 11.67 -4.41 -15.42
CA GLU A 17 12.54 -3.24 -15.56
C GLU A 17 12.87 -2.59 -14.20
N THR A 18 11.88 -2.50 -13.31
CA THR A 18 12.08 -1.97 -11.96
C THR A 18 13.04 -2.87 -11.18
N TYR A 19 12.90 -4.19 -11.28
CA TYR A 19 13.80 -5.17 -10.66
C TYR A 19 15.24 -5.04 -11.17
N GLU A 20 15.46 -4.91 -12.48
CA GLU A 20 16.81 -4.75 -13.05
C GLU A 20 17.47 -3.43 -12.65
N ILE A 21 16.69 -2.38 -12.40
CA ILE A 21 17.21 -1.13 -11.83
C ILE A 21 17.63 -1.34 -10.38
N VAL A 22 16.77 -1.96 -9.56
CA VAL A 22 17.10 -2.29 -8.16
C VAL A 22 18.37 -3.15 -8.10
N ARG A 23 18.45 -4.19 -8.92
CA ARG A 23 19.59 -5.12 -8.97
C ARG A 23 20.89 -4.41 -9.31
N ARG A 24 20.87 -3.47 -10.25
CA ARG A 24 22.05 -2.65 -10.62
C ARG A 24 22.41 -1.60 -9.57
N ALA A 25 21.44 -1.16 -8.78
CA ALA A 25 21.67 -0.20 -7.71
C ALA A 25 22.35 -0.85 -6.49
N LEU A 26 22.23 -2.17 -6.30
CA LEU A 26 22.81 -2.87 -5.15
C LEU A 26 24.35 -2.78 -5.14
N PRO A 27 24.97 -2.71 -3.95
CA PRO A 27 26.43 -2.68 -3.83
C PRO A 27 27.08 -3.93 -4.43
N SER A 28 28.24 -3.77 -5.05
CA SER A 28 29.05 -4.89 -5.55
C SER A 28 29.72 -5.70 -4.44
N VAL A 29 29.79 -5.14 -3.22
CA VAL A 29 30.33 -5.78 -2.03
C VAL A 29 29.16 -6.20 -1.15
N ALA A 30 29.13 -7.47 -0.75
CA ALA A 30 28.12 -8.02 0.16
C ALA A 30 28.40 -7.61 1.63
N ASP A 31 28.51 -6.32 1.88
CA ASP A 31 28.63 -5.74 3.23
C ASP A 31 27.32 -5.03 3.58
N PHE A 32 26.77 -5.33 4.76
CA PHE A 32 25.53 -4.71 5.24
C PHE A 32 25.67 -3.20 5.42
N GLN A 33 26.88 -2.70 5.72
CA GLN A 33 27.16 -1.26 5.82
C GLN A 33 27.09 -0.55 4.46
N ALA A 34 27.18 -1.29 3.35
CA ALA A 34 27.02 -0.74 2.01
C ALA A 34 25.54 -0.56 1.62
N PHE A 35 24.60 -1.07 2.41
CA PHE A 35 23.17 -0.92 2.13
C PHE A 35 22.68 0.48 2.53
N MET A 36 22.59 1.38 1.55
CA MET A 36 22.14 2.75 1.72
C MET A 36 20.61 2.90 1.69
N SER A 37 20.11 4.03 2.18
CA SER A 37 18.67 4.39 2.13
C SER A 37 18.09 4.43 0.72
N SER A 38 18.90 4.67 -0.31
CA SER A 38 18.51 4.61 -1.72
C SER A 38 18.01 3.21 -2.14
N HIS A 39 18.56 2.14 -1.56
CA HIS A 39 18.13 0.77 -1.86
C HIS A 39 16.80 0.44 -1.19
N GLN A 40 16.55 0.95 0.02
CA GLN A 40 15.23 0.85 0.68
C GLN A 40 14.14 1.52 -0.17
N MET A 41 14.43 2.71 -0.74
CA MET A 41 13.51 3.37 -1.66
C MET A 41 13.30 2.61 -2.97
N ALA A 42 14.36 2.00 -3.51
CA ALA A 42 14.27 1.20 -4.73
C ALA A 42 13.43 -0.08 -4.50
N ALA A 43 13.57 -0.74 -3.35
CA ALA A 43 12.76 -1.89 -2.99
C ALA A 43 11.27 -1.52 -2.83
N THR A 44 10.97 -0.38 -2.21
CA THR A 44 9.59 0.13 -2.12
C THR A 44 9.00 0.42 -3.51
N GLN A 45 9.79 0.97 -4.44
CA GLN A 45 9.34 1.17 -5.82
C GLN A 45 9.06 -0.16 -6.54
N LEU A 46 9.85 -1.20 -6.28
CA LEU A 46 9.59 -2.54 -6.79
C LEU A 46 8.30 -3.14 -6.20
N ALA A 47 8.08 -2.97 -4.90
CA ALA A 47 6.83 -3.39 -4.25
C ALA A 47 5.62 -2.67 -4.87
N ALA A 48 5.73 -1.36 -5.11
CA ALA A 48 4.68 -0.59 -5.77
C ALA A 48 4.39 -1.09 -7.20
N ALA A 49 5.44 -1.33 -7.99
CA ALA A 49 5.29 -1.86 -9.35
C ALA A 49 4.65 -3.25 -9.34
N TYR A 50 5.06 -4.13 -8.42
CA TYR A 50 4.47 -5.46 -8.23
C TYR A 50 2.98 -5.35 -7.87
N CYS A 51 2.64 -4.54 -6.88
CA CYS A 51 1.27 -4.42 -6.37
C CYS A 51 0.32 -3.83 -7.40
N ASP A 52 0.79 -2.86 -8.19
CA ASP A 52 0.02 -2.33 -9.30
C ASP A 52 -0.19 -3.40 -10.40
N ALA A 53 0.87 -4.12 -10.81
CA ALA A 53 0.76 -5.22 -11.77
C ALA A 53 -0.18 -6.34 -11.29
N MET A 54 -0.14 -6.65 -9.99
CA MET A 54 -1.02 -7.64 -9.36
C MET A 54 -2.49 -7.22 -9.46
N VAL A 55 -2.81 -5.96 -9.14
CA VAL A 55 -4.21 -5.46 -9.17
C VAL A 55 -4.73 -5.35 -10.61
N GLN A 56 -3.87 -4.99 -11.57
CA GLN A 56 -4.26 -4.83 -12.98
C GLN A 56 -4.47 -6.16 -13.72
N ASP A 57 -3.93 -7.26 -13.21
CA ASP A 57 -4.06 -8.58 -13.83
C ASP A 57 -5.08 -9.45 -13.07
N ASN A 58 -6.10 -9.93 -13.79
CA ASN A 58 -7.20 -10.69 -13.19
C ASN A 58 -6.75 -12.03 -12.57
N ALA A 59 -5.78 -12.71 -13.18
CA ALA A 59 -5.27 -13.97 -12.65
C ALA A 59 -4.39 -13.73 -11.42
N LEU A 60 -3.52 -12.71 -11.46
CA LEU A 60 -2.65 -12.37 -10.34
C LEU A 60 -3.45 -11.86 -9.13
N ARG A 61 -4.44 -10.99 -9.31
CA ARG A 61 -5.27 -10.52 -8.20
C ARG A 61 -6.04 -11.66 -7.54
N ARG A 62 -6.60 -12.59 -8.33
CA ARG A 62 -7.36 -13.75 -7.82
C ARG A 62 -6.50 -14.77 -7.08
N ALA A 63 -5.19 -14.73 -7.26
CA ALA A 63 -4.27 -15.59 -6.52
C ALA A 63 -3.99 -15.09 -5.09
N ILE A 64 -4.30 -13.82 -4.79
CA ILE A 64 -4.03 -13.19 -3.49
C ILE A 64 -5.33 -12.71 -2.85
N ILE A 65 -6.10 -11.90 -3.56
CA ILE A 65 -7.35 -11.31 -3.07
C ILE A 65 -8.52 -12.28 -3.33
N PRO A 66 -9.43 -12.49 -2.35
CA PRO A 66 -10.58 -13.37 -2.50
C PRO A 66 -11.45 -13.00 -3.71
N ALA A 67 -11.96 -14.01 -4.41
CA ALA A 67 -12.83 -13.80 -5.58
C ALA A 67 -14.15 -13.06 -5.26
N ALA A 68 -14.56 -13.04 -3.98
CA ALA A 68 -15.74 -12.32 -3.51
C ALA A 68 -15.52 -10.81 -3.34
N PHE A 69 -14.27 -10.33 -3.37
CA PHE A 69 -13.98 -8.90 -3.32
C PHE A 69 -14.23 -8.26 -4.68
N ASP A 70 -15.12 -7.28 -4.72
CA ASP A 70 -15.43 -6.52 -5.92
C ASP A 70 -14.53 -5.29 -6.02
N PHE A 71 -13.66 -5.27 -7.04
CA PHE A 71 -12.77 -4.14 -7.30
C PHE A 71 -13.49 -2.94 -7.95
N ASP A 72 -14.68 -3.17 -8.51
CA ASP A 72 -15.48 -2.15 -9.19
C ASP A 72 -16.53 -1.52 -8.24
N ALA A 73 -16.69 -2.07 -7.03
CA ALA A 73 -17.53 -1.50 -5.99
C ALA A 73 -16.99 -0.14 -5.53
N PRO A 74 -17.86 0.83 -5.19
CA PRO A 74 -17.43 2.09 -4.61
C PRO A 74 -16.61 1.87 -3.34
N VAL A 75 -15.51 2.61 -3.16
CA VAL A 75 -14.61 2.43 -2.00
C VAL A 75 -15.30 2.60 -0.64
N ALA A 76 -16.38 3.40 -0.61
CA ALA A 76 -17.20 3.65 0.57
C ALA A 76 -18.34 2.64 0.78
N ASP A 77 -18.39 1.58 -0.02
CA ASP A 77 -19.40 0.53 0.11
C ASP A 77 -19.27 -0.17 1.48
N PRO A 78 -20.30 -0.14 2.34
CA PRO A 78 -20.27 -0.78 3.66
C PRO A 78 -20.19 -2.31 3.59
N GLY A 79 -20.42 -2.92 2.42
CA GLY A 79 -20.23 -4.33 2.17
C GLY A 79 -18.76 -4.76 2.08
N ILE A 80 -17.82 -3.81 1.94
CA ILE A 80 -16.39 -4.11 1.88
C ILE A 80 -15.84 -4.35 3.30
N ASN A 81 -15.34 -5.55 3.54
CA ASN A 81 -14.59 -5.89 4.75
C ASN A 81 -13.08 -5.78 4.46
N TRP A 82 -12.53 -4.57 4.60
CA TRP A 82 -11.12 -4.29 4.31
C TRP A 82 -10.15 -5.20 5.08
N ARG A 83 -10.47 -5.52 6.33
CA ARG A 83 -9.63 -6.40 7.15
C ARG A 83 -9.54 -7.81 6.57
N GLN A 84 -10.67 -8.45 6.30
CA GLN A 84 -10.69 -9.85 5.86
C GLN A 84 -10.44 -10.02 4.37
N GLN A 85 -10.91 -9.08 3.55
CA GLN A 85 -10.82 -9.19 2.09
C GLN A 85 -9.53 -8.62 1.52
N VAL A 86 -8.85 -7.70 2.23
CA VAL A 86 -7.62 -7.03 1.73
C VAL A 86 -6.45 -7.20 2.68
N ALA A 87 -6.55 -6.80 3.95
CA ALA A 87 -5.41 -6.85 4.87
C ALA A 87 -4.94 -8.29 5.14
N ALA A 88 -5.86 -9.19 5.48
CA ALA A 88 -5.56 -10.60 5.76
C ALA A 88 -4.80 -11.32 4.64
N PRO A 89 -5.30 -11.35 3.38
CA PRO A 89 -4.58 -12.03 2.31
C PRO A 89 -3.21 -11.42 2.00
N LEU A 90 -3.05 -10.11 2.13
CA LEU A 90 -1.76 -9.44 1.92
C LEU A 90 -0.75 -9.81 3.02
N VAL A 91 -1.16 -9.76 4.29
CA VAL A 91 -0.31 -10.12 5.44
C VAL A 91 0.05 -11.61 5.39
N ASP A 92 -0.92 -12.49 5.14
CA ASP A 92 -0.69 -13.93 5.03
C ASP A 92 0.25 -14.25 3.87
N ARG A 93 0.16 -13.51 2.75
CA ARG A 93 1.09 -13.67 1.63
C ARG A 93 2.49 -13.15 1.94
N ALA A 94 2.61 -12.08 2.71
CA ALA A 94 3.90 -11.48 3.08
C ALA A 94 4.67 -12.35 4.07
N LEU A 95 3.99 -12.85 5.10
CA LEU A 95 4.60 -13.51 6.24
C LEU A 95 4.45 -15.03 6.22
N ASN A 96 3.65 -15.57 5.30
CA ASN A 96 3.20 -16.96 5.33
C ASN A 96 2.31 -17.26 6.56
N SER A 97 1.38 -18.20 6.45
CA SER A 97 0.48 -18.53 7.56
C SER A 97 1.15 -19.42 8.60
N GLY A 98 0.79 -19.24 9.87
CA GLY A 98 1.24 -20.10 10.98
C GLY A 98 2.64 -19.82 11.53
N LEU A 99 3.33 -18.75 11.09
CA LEU A 99 4.63 -18.37 11.63
C LEU A 99 4.56 -17.51 12.89
N LEU A 100 3.46 -16.78 13.09
CA LEU A 100 3.26 -15.85 14.20
C LEU A 100 2.13 -16.31 15.11
N SER A 101 2.12 -15.81 16.35
CA SER A 101 0.99 -15.99 17.26
C SER A 101 -0.27 -15.31 16.69
N ASP A 102 -1.45 -15.80 17.06
CA ASP A 102 -2.72 -15.19 16.64
C ASP A 102 -2.84 -13.73 17.08
N ALA A 103 -2.28 -13.39 18.25
CA ALA A 103 -2.27 -12.04 18.79
C ALA A 103 -1.38 -11.09 17.97
N ASP A 104 -0.18 -11.53 17.59
CA ASP A 104 0.72 -10.71 16.76
C ASP A 104 0.16 -10.54 15.34
N ARG A 105 -0.43 -11.60 14.79
CA ARG A 105 -1.13 -11.52 13.51
C ARG A 105 -2.30 -10.54 13.59
N ALA A 106 -3.11 -10.59 14.65
CA ALA A 106 -4.22 -9.65 14.85
C ALA A 106 -3.73 -8.19 14.90
N ARG A 107 -2.65 -7.90 15.62
CA ARG A 107 -2.05 -6.56 15.68
C ARG A 107 -1.61 -6.06 14.30
N MET A 108 -0.96 -6.90 13.50
CA MET A 108 -0.55 -6.50 12.14
C MET A 108 -1.76 -6.18 11.25
N LEU A 109 -2.84 -6.96 11.38
CA LEU A 109 -4.09 -6.67 10.68
C LEU A 109 -4.72 -5.36 11.16
N ASP A 110 -4.66 -5.06 12.45
CA ASP A 110 -5.14 -3.79 13.01
C ASP A 110 -4.39 -2.59 12.41
N GLU A 111 -3.06 -2.66 12.29
CA GLU A 111 -2.26 -1.57 11.71
C GLU A 111 -2.59 -1.33 10.23
N VAL A 112 -2.77 -2.40 9.44
CA VAL A 112 -3.12 -2.27 8.01
C VAL A 112 -4.58 -1.80 7.85
N GLU A 113 -5.50 -2.29 8.69
CA GLU A 113 -6.88 -1.81 8.69
C GLU A 113 -6.97 -0.34 9.08
N LEU A 114 -6.20 0.08 10.10
CA LEU A 114 -6.09 1.47 10.49
C LEU A 114 -5.56 2.31 9.33
N LEU A 115 -4.46 1.92 8.68
CA LEU A 115 -3.96 2.61 7.49
C LEU A 115 -5.03 2.80 6.40
N ILE A 116 -5.88 1.78 6.18
CA ILE A 116 -6.92 1.84 5.17
C ILE A 116 -8.07 2.76 5.60
N THR A 117 -8.50 2.67 6.87
CA THR A 117 -9.80 3.19 7.34
C THR A 117 -9.70 4.36 8.31
N ASP A 118 -8.49 4.82 8.68
CA ASP A 118 -8.28 5.88 9.69
C ASP A 118 -9.15 7.09 9.40
N ASP A 119 -10.06 7.38 10.31
CA ASP A 119 -11.00 8.48 10.23
C ASP A 119 -10.48 9.74 10.93
N ARG A 120 -9.30 9.67 11.55
CA ARG A 120 -8.65 10.79 12.23
C ARG A 120 -7.86 11.64 11.23
N ASP A 121 -7.71 12.92 11.56
CA ASP A 121 -6.73 13.84 10.96
C ASP A 121 -5.55 13.96 11.93
N LEU A 122 -4.50 13.16 11.72
CA LEU A 122 -3.33 13.15 12.61
C LEU A 122 -2.39 14.32 12.31
N LYS A 123 -2.54 14.99 11.16
CA LYS A 123 -1.73 16.15 10.76
C LYS A 123 -2.63 17.24 10.14
N PRO A 124 -3.39 17.96 10.97
CA PRO A 124 -4.28 19.00 10.50
C PRO A 124 -3.47 20.18 9.97
N TYR A 125 -3.39 20.30 8.64
CA TYR A 125 -2.80 21.44 7.95
C TYR A 125 -3.79 22.02 6.96
N VAL A 126 -3.92 23.35 6.94
CA VAL A 126 -4.73 24.08 5.95
C VAL A 126 -3.87 25.00 5.12
N PHE A 127 -4.23 25.12 3.85
CA PHE A 127 -3.58 26.05 2.94
C PHE A 127 -4.18 27.46 3.13
N ARG A 128 -3.41 28.36 3.73
CA ARG A 128 -3.76 29.78 3.84
C ARG A 128 -2.65 30.64 3.28
N ASN A 129 -3.02 31.62 2.45
CA ASN A 129 -2.11 32.64 1.93
C ASN A 129 -0.82 32.06 1.29
N GLY A 130 -0.94 30.95 0.55
CA GLY A 130 0.20 30.34 -0.14
C GLY A 130 1.04 29.36 0.70
N ASN A 131 0.71 29.17 1.99
CA ASN A 131 1.47 28.31 2.91
C ASN A 131 0.57 27.28 3.60
N TRP A 132 1.13 26.09 3.86
CA TRP A 132 0.52 25.09 4.73
C TRP A 132 0.82 25.46 6.18
N VAL A 133 -0.21 25.77 6.95
CA VAL A 133 -0.12 26.09 8.38
C VAL A 133 -0.85 25.04 9.19
N SER A 134 -0.33 24.71 10.38
CA SER A 134 -1.03 23.81 11.31
C SER A 134 -2.40 24.41 11.61
N ASP A 135 -3.45 23.62 11.50
CA ASP A 135 -4.81 24.14 11.62
C ASP A 135 -5.08 24.57 13.08
N PRO A 136 -5.50 25.83 13.30
CA PRO A 136 -5.91 26.30 14.62
C PRO A 136 -7.26 25.75 15.09
N ASP A 137 -8.07 25.11 14.25
CA ASP A 137 -9.38 24.52 14.62
C ASP A 137 -9.48 23.02 14.28
N PRO A 138 -8.81 22.13 15.04
CA PRO A 138 -8.83 20.68 14.85
C PRO A 138 -10.23 20.04 14.87
N ALA A 139 -11.26 20.73 15.37
CA ALA A 139 -12.64 20.22 15.41
C ALA A 139 -13.45 20.52 14.14
N ALA A 140 -13.02 21.47 13.30
CA ALA A 140 -13.68 21.81 12.04
C ALA A 140 -13.24 20.95 10.84
N HIS A 141 -12.33 19.99 11.06
CA HIS A 141 -11.73 19.20 10.00
C HIS A 141 -12.72 18.21 9.40
N THR A 142 -12.78 18.24 8.07
CA THR A 142 -13.36 17.15 7.31
C THR A 142 -12.29 16.19 6.82
N LYS A 143 -11.00 16.53 6.79
CA LYS A 143 -9.99 15.64 6.22
C LYS A 143 -9.82 14.38 7.07
N ARG A 144 -9.76 13.22 6.42
CA ARG A 144 -9.48 11.92 7.05
C ARG A 144 -8.26 11.31 6.37
N ASP A 145 -7.38 10.68 7.15
CA ASP A 145 -6.07 10.22 6.67
C ASP A 145 -6.10 8.82 6.03
N GLY A 146 -7.14 8.02 6.29
CA GLY A 146 -7.29 6.67 5.74
C GLY A 146 -7.32 6.64 4.22
N LEU A 147 -6.72 5.61 3.63
CA LEU A 147 -6.62 5.43 2.16
C LEU A 147 -7.99 5.45 1.45
N ILE A 148 -9.07 5.04 2.12
CA ILE A 148 -10.42 5.04 1.55
C ILE A 148 -10.97 6.44 1.29
N TYR A 149 -10.44 7.46 1.96
CA TYR A 149 -10.89 8.84 1.83
C TYR A 149 -10.15 9.58 0.74
N CYS A 150 -10.85 10.41 -0.01
CA CYS A 150 -10.25 11.29 -1.02
C CYS A 150 -10.00 12.68 -0.44
N GLU A 151 -9.19 13.48 -1.15
CA GLU A 151 -8.84 14.83 -0.70
C GLU A 151 -10.08 15.63 -0.31
N ASN A 152 -10.02 16.29 0.86
CA ASN A 152 -11.10 17.11 1.42
C ASN A 152 -12.45 16.37 1.57
N ASN A 153 -12.45 15.05 1.79
CA ASN A 153 -13.66 14.21 1.83
C ASN A 153 -14.52 14.31 0.56
N ALA A 154 -13.90 14.61 -0.59
CA ALA A 154 -14.60 14.55 -1.86
C ALA A 154 -15.09 13.12 -2.16
N VAL A 155 -16.11 13.01 -3.01
CA VAL A 155 -16.56 11.71 -3.52
C VAL A 155 -15.43 11.09 -4.32
N CYS A 156 -15.03 9.88 -3.95
CA CYS A 156 -13.95 9.17 -4.60
C CYS A 156 -14.35 8.63 -5.98
N PRO A 157 -13.41 8.58 -6.94
CA PRO A 157 -13.66 7.95 -8.23
C PRO A 157 -13.88 6.43 -8.07
N PRO A 158 -14.58 5.78 -9.02
CA PRO A 158 -14.81 4.33 -8.97
C PRO A 158 -13.52 3.50 -8.92
N SER A 159 -12.42 4.00 -9.49
CA SER A 159 -11.11 3.32 -9.44
C SER A 159 -10.47 3.31 -8.05
N ARG A 160 -10.99 4.07 -7.09
CA ARG A 160 -10.35 4.26 -5.78
C ARG A 160 -10.19 2.95 -5.02
N THR A 161 -11.14 2.03 -5.14
CA THR A 161 -11.07 0.70 -4.49
C THR A 161 -9.81 -0.04 -4.92
N ALA A 162 -9.52 -0.07 -6.22
CA ALA A 162 -8.30 -0.67 -6.74
C ALA A 162 -7.04 0.07 -6.24
N ASP A 163 -7.07 1.39 -6.19
CA ASP A 163 -5.92 2.20 -5.71
C ASP A 163 -5.64 1.98 -4.22
N VAL A 164 -6.66 1.80 -3.39
CA VAL A 164 -6.52 1.44 -1.97
C VAL A 164 -5.84 0.08 -1.84
N VAL A 165 -6.26 -0.93 -2.62
CA VAL A 165 -5.62 -2.26 -2.61
C VAL A 165 -4.15 -2.18 -3.03
N LYS A 166 -3.83 -1.40 -4.06
CA LYS A 166 -2.44 -1.17 -4.49
C LYS A 166 -1.60 -0.54 -3.39
N ALA A 167 -2.13 0.50 -2.74
CA ALA A 167 -1.44 1.22 -1.67
C ALA A 167 -1.24 0.33 -0.43
N ALA A 168 -2.27 -0.39 0.01
CA ALA A 168 -2.17 -1.34 1.12
C ALA A 168 -1.16 -2.47 0.83
N CYS A 169 -1.20 -3.04 -0.37
CA CYS A 169 -0.23 -4.05 -0.82
C CYS A 169 1.20 -3.49 -0.78
N THR A 170 1.40 -2.26 -1.27
CA THR A 170 2.72 -1.62 -1.29
C THR A 170 3.22 -1.37 0.13
N ALA A 171 2.35 -0.93 1.05
CA ALA A 171 2.70 -0.72 2.44
C ALA A 171 3.12 -2.03 3.13
N VAL A 172 2.35 -3.11 2.94
CA VAL A 172 2.64 -4.42 3.53
C VAL A 172 3.92 -5.03 2.96
N PHE A 173 4.09 -5.08 1.64
CA PHE A 173 5.28 -5.69 1.04
C PHE A 173 6.52 -4.80 1.15
N GLY A 174 6.37 -3.47 1.12
CA GLY A 174 7.48 -2.55 1.37
C GLY A 174 8.01 -2.66 2.80
N SER A 175 7.11 -2.74 3.80
CA SER A 175 7.52 -2.93 5.20
C SER A 175 8.08 -4.34 5.47
N ALA A 176 7.58 -5.37 4.80
CA ALA A 176 8.14 -6.72 4.90
C ALA A 176 9.61 -6.79 4.46
N VAL A 177 10.01 -6.02 3.44
CA VAL A 177 11.43 -5.94 3.02
C VAL A 177 12.30 -5.34 4.13
N VAL A 178 11.79 -4.36 4.88
CA VAL A 178 12.52 -3.74 5.99
C VAL A 178 12.79 -4.73 7.13
N LEU A 179 11.90 -5.70 7.35
CA LEU A 179 12.03 -6.73 8.38
C LEU A 179 13.01 -7.86 8.03
N MET A 180 13.43 -7.99 6.76
CA MET A 180 14.41 -9.00 6.34
C MET A 180 15.88 -8.56 6.50
N GLN A 181 16.11 -7.48 7.24
CA GLN A 181 17.46 -6.95 7.55
C GLN A 181 18.05 -7.60 8.79
#